data_AF-A0A9X0XDC9-F1
#
_entry.id   AF-A0A9X0XDC9-F1
#
_cell.length_a   1.000
_cell.length_b   1.000
_cell.length_c   1.000
_cell.angle_alpha   90.00
_cell.angle_beta   90.00
_cell.angle_gamma   90.00
#
_symmetry.space_group_name_H-M   'P 1'
#
loop_
_entity.id
_entity.type
_entity.pdbx_description
1 polymer ?
#
loop_
_entity_poly.entity_id
_entity_poly.type
_entity_poly.pdbx_seq_one_letter_code
_entity_poly.pdbx_strand_id
1 'polypeptide(L)'
;MLLVQLSRGWMTALDALQAVGLMTLPQRVHDFREAGILVEDQWHRPDGRGPTTVKQYRLAMPLDDALRLWDERATTVADAEPAAPSGPAAASGGVA
;
A
#
# COMPACT_ATOMS: atom_id res chain seq x y z
N MET A 1 -1.25 -11.04 8.60
CA MET A 1 -0.46 -10.15 7.73
C MET A 1 -1.10 -10.09 6.34
N LEU A 2 -1.24 -8.91 5.73
CA LEU A 2 -1.97 -8.74 4.46
C LEU A 2 -1.32 -9.49 3.27
N LEU A 3 0.02 -9.49 3.17
CA LEU A 3 0.75 -10.22 2.12
C LEU A 3 0.49 -11.73 2.15
N VAL A 4 0.41 -12.32 3.36
CA VAL A 4 0.07 -13.75 3.55
C VAL A 4 -1.34 -14.06 3.07
N GLN A 5 -2.25 -13.10 3.14
CA GLN A 5 -3.62 -13.30 2.66
C GLN A 5 -3.70 -13.16 1.14
N LEU A 6 -2.97 -12.20 0.55
CA LEU A 6 -2.87 -12.03 -0.91
C LEU A 6 -2.15 -13.19 -1.61
N SER A 7 -1.27 -13.93 -0.91
CA SER A 7 -0.60 -15.11 -1.47
C SER A 7 -1.49 -16.36 -1.51
N ARG A 8 -2.59 -16.39 -0.74
CA ARG A 8 -3.53 -17.53 -0.70
C ARG A 8 -4.52 -17.52 -1.86
N GLY A 9 -4.71 -16.39 -2.52
CA GLY A 9 -5.62 -16.28 -3.65
C GLY A 9 -6.11 -14.85 -3.88
N TRP A 10 -7.21 -14.75 -4.62
CA TRP A 10 -7.86 -13.48 -4.90
C TRP A 10 -8.59 -12.94 -3.68
N MET A 11 -8.43 -11.64 -3.44
CA MET A 11 -8.97 -10.95 -2.28
C MET A 11 -9.62 -9.63 -2.68
N THR A 12 -10.86 -9.42 -2.26
CA THR A 12 -11.54 -8.12 -2.39
C THR A 12 -11.24 -7.21 -1.21
N ALA A 13 -11.61 -5.93 -1.32
CA ALA A 13 -11.52 -5.00 -0.19
C ALA A 13 -12.39 -5.43 1.00
N LEU A 14 -13.52 -6.10 0.76
CA LEU A 14 -14.38 -6.64 1.80
C LEU A 14 -13.72 -7.82 2.52
N ASP A 15 -13.08 -8.72 1.77
CA ASP A 15 -12.34 -9.84 2.36
C ASP A 15 -11.16 -9.36 3.20
N ALA A 16 -10.43 -8.32 2.74
CA ALA A 16 -9.33 -7.74 3.50
C ALA A 16 -9.80 -7.06 4.80
N LEU A 17 -10.98 -6.44 4.78
CA LEU A 17 -11.63 -5.94 5.99
C LEU A 17 -11.94 -7.08 6.96
N GLN A 18 -12.53 -8.17 6.49
CA GLN A 18 -12.91 -9.30 7.33
C GLN A 18 -11.70 -10.06 7.89
N ALA A 19 -10.65 -10.24 7.07
CA ALA A 19 -9.49 -11.04 7.45
C ALA A 19 -8.44 -10.27 8.26
N VAL A 20 -8.30 -8.95 8.03
CA VAL A 20 -7.20 -8.15 8.59
C VAL A 20 -7.66 -6.81 9.17
N GLY A 21 -8.96 -6.51 9.13
CA GLY A 21 -9.51 -5.26 9.66
C GLY A 21 -9.20 -4.02 8.82
N LEU A 22 -8.84 -4.18 7.55
CA LEU A 22 -8.33 -3.08 6.71
C LEU A 22 -9.26 -2.73 5.55
N MET A 23 -9.77 -1.49 5.54
CA MET A 23 -10.60 -0.96 4.44
C MET A 23 -9.81 -0.33 3.29
N THR A 24 -8.51 -0.10 3.46
CA THR A 24 -7.66 0.62 2.49
C THR A 24 -6.85 -0.33 1.62
N LEU A 25 -7.43 -1.47 1.23
CA LEU A 25 -6.74 -2.48 0.41
C LEU A 25 -6.16 -1.88 -0.88
N PRO A 26 -6.88 -1.04 -1.66
CA PRO A 26 -6.33 -0.45 -2.88
C PRO A 26 -5.10 0.42 -2.63
N GLN A 27 -5.08 1.15 -1.51
CA GLN A 27 -3.93 1.96 -1.12
C GLN A 27 -2.74 1.06 -0.77
N ARG A 28 -2.96 0.01 0.03
CA ARG A 28 -1.90 -0.94 0.38
C ARG A 28 -1.32 -1.65 -0.84
N VAL A 29 -2.15 -1.98 -1.81
CA VAL A 29 -1.70 -2.56 -3.09
C VAL A 29 -0.84 -1.58 -3.86
N HIS A 30 -1.17 -0.29 -3.86
CA HIS A 30 -0.32 0.75 -4.44
C HIS A 30 1.04 0.80 -3.74
N ASP A 31 1.06 0.83 -2.40
CA ASP A 31 2.31 0.82 -1.61
C ASP A 31 3.16 -0.42 -1.92
N PHE A 32 2.53 -1.60 -2.08
CA PHE A 32 3.24 -2.83 -2.46
C PHE A 32 3.88 -2.73 -3.84
N ARG A 33 3.16 -2.18 -4.83
CA ARG A 33 3.69 -1.98 -6.18
C ARG A 33 4.86 -1.01 -6.20
N GLU A 34 4.78 0.08 -5.43
CA GLU A 34 5.90 0.98 -5.23
C GLU A 34 7.12 0.31 -4.57
N ALA A 35 6.89 -0.70 -3.72
CA ALA A 35 7.94 -1.52 -3.14
C ALA A 35 8.50 -2.58 -4.11
N GLY A 36 8.05 -2.59 -5.38
CA GLY A 36 8.45 -3.59 -6.37
C GLY A 36 7.74 -4.94 -6.23
N ILE A 37 6.75 -5.05 -5.33
CA ILE A 37 5.98 -6.28 -5.14
C ILE A 37 4.93 -6.41 -6.25
N LEU A 38 4.95 -7.55 -6.92
CA LEU A 38 4.04 -7.84 -8.03
C LEU A 38 2.67 -8.26 -7.50
N VAL A 39 1.67 -7.38 -7.68
CA VAL A 39 0.27 -7.62 -7.33
C VAL A 39 -0.59 -7.48 -8.57
N GLU A 40 -1.32 -8.54 -8.90
CA GLU A 40 -2.31 -8.54 -9.98
C GLU A 40 -3.66 -8.03 -9.48
N ASP A 41 -4.38 -7.29 -10.32
CA ASP A 41 -5.75 -6.88 -10.07
C ASP A 41 -6.67 -7.32 -11.21
N GLN A 42 -7.88 -7.76 -10.86
CA GLN A 42 -8.93 -8.05 -11.82
C GLN A 42 -10.28 -7.58 -11.31
N TRP A 43 -11.17 -7.27 -12.25
CA TRP A 43 -12.56 -6.98 -11.96
C TRP A 43 -13.35 -8.28 -11.90
N HIS A 44 -14.07 -8.48 -10.79
CA HIS A 44 -14.94 -9.62 -10.59
C HIS A 44 -16.35 -9.16 -10.26
N ARG A 45 -17.34 -9.94 -10.70
CA ARG A 45 -18.75 -9.71 -10.40
C ARG A 45 -19.23 -10.81 -9.45
N PRO A 46 -19.42 -10.52 -8.16
CA PRO A 46 -19.64 -11.54 -7.13
C PRO A 46 -20.95 -12.31 -7.31
N ASP A 47 -22.02 -11.62 -7.71
CA ASP A 47 -23.37 -12.22 -7.75
C ASP A 47 -23.93 -12.47 -9.15
N GLY A 48 -23.20 -12.11 -10.21
CA GLY A 48 -23.65 -12.25 -11.61
C GLY A 48 -24.91 -11.44 -12.00
N ARG A 49 -25.70 -10.93 -11.04
CA ARG A 49 -27.03 -10.32 -11.21
C ARG A 49 -27.08 -8.80 -11.05
N GLY A 50 -25.98 -8.13 -10.67
CA GLY A 50 -25.94 -6.68 -10.48
C GLY A 50 -24.88 -5.98 -11.33
N PRO A 51 -24.98 -4.65 -11.55
CA PRO A 51 -23.97 -3.88 -12.27
C PRO A 51 -22.63 -3.81 -11.53
N THR A 52 -22.62 -4.12 -10.23
CA THR A 52 -21.47 -3.93 -9.35
C THR A 52 -20.36 -4.94 -9.65
N THR A 53 -19.27 -4.44 -10.22
CA THR A 53 -17.98 -5.12 -10.24
C THR A 53 -17.14 -4.66 -9.05
N VAL A 54 -16.47 -5.59 -8.40
CA VAL A 54 -15.50 -5.31 -7.35
C VAL A 54 -14.10 -5.65 -7.86
N LYS A 55 -13.12 -4.82 -7.50
CA LYS A 55 -11.73 -5.18 -7.72
C LYS A 55 -11.32 -6.24 -6.71
N GLN A 56 -10.63 -7.25 -7.21
CA GLN A 56 -9.92 -8.22 -6.40
C GLN A 56 -8.46 -8.24 -6.78
N TYR A 57 -7.62 -8.57 -5.81
CA TYR A 57 -6.18 -8.50 -5.90
C TYR A 57 -5.57 -9.83 -5.49
N ARG A 58 -4.46 -10.22 -6.09
CA ARG A 58 -3.66 -11.37 -5.64
C ARG A 58 -2.17 -11.08 -5.77
N LEU A 59 -1.37 -11.77 -4.97
CA LEU A 59 0.08 -11.75 -5.14
C LEU A 59 0.45 -12.56 -6.40
N ALA A 60 1.26 -11.97 -7.27
CA ALA A 60 1.71 -12.58 -8.52
C ALA A 60 3.17 -13.07 -8.46
N MET A 61 3.69 -13.21 -7.24
CA MET A 61 5.05 -13.64 -6.95
C MET A 61 5.08 -14.48 -5.66
N PRO A 62 6.19 -15.20 -5.38
CA PRO A 62 6.33 -15.95 -4.13
C PRO A 62 6.20 -15.04 -2.91
N LEU A 63 5.59 -15.56 -1.83
CA LEU A 63 5.40 -14.82 -0.58
C LEU A 63 6.74 -14.42 0.05
N ASP A 64 7.73 -15.32 0.04
CA ASP A 64 9.05 -15.08 0.62
C ASP A 64 9.76 -13.90 -0.05
N ASP A 65 9.70 -13.81 -1.37
CA ASP A 65 10.26 -12.69 -2.14
C ASP A 65 9.53 -11.38 -1.83
N ALA A 66 8.21 -11.42 -1.73
CA ALA A 66 7.40 -10.24 -1.41
C ALA A 66 7.68 -9.74 0.02
N LEU A 67 7.86 -10.64 0.99
CA LEU A 67 8.23 -10.31 2.35
C LEU A 67 9.63 -9.69 2.42
N ARG A 68 10.60 -10.25 1.69
CA ARG A 68 11.96 -9.71 1.60
C ARG A 68 11.95 -8.27 1.06
N LEU A 69 11.27 -8.01 -0.06
CA LEU A 69 11.16 -6.67 -0.64
C LEU A 69 10.46 -5.68 0.30
N TRP A 70 9.44 -6.14 1.03
CA TRP A 70 8.72 -5.30 1.98
C TRP A 70 9.59 -4.91 3.19
N ASP A 71 10.40 -5.84 3.69
CA ASP A 71 11.34 -5.62 4.79
C ASP A 71 12.49 -4.66 4.39
N GLU A 72 13.03 -4.83 3.17
CA GLU A 72 14.05 -3.95 2.59
C GLU A 72 13.56 -2.48 2.48
N ARG A 73 12.28 -2.27 2.11
CA ARG A 73 11.68 -0.93 2.09
C ARG A 73 11.55 -0.34 3.50
N ALA A 74 11.10 -1.14 4.48
CA ALA A 74 10.95 -0.67 5.86
C ALA A 74 12.28 -0.16 6.44
N THR A 75 13.39 -0.80 6.06
CA THR A 75 14.74 -0.40 6.44
C THR A 75 15.17 0.92 5.79
N THR A 76 14.87 1.11 4.50
CA THR A 76 15.23 2.35 3.76
C THR A 76 14.49 3.59 4.29
N VAL A 77 13.25 3.45 4.77
CA VAL A 77 12.47 4.58 5.32
C VAL A 77 12.93 4.97 6.72
N ALA A 78 13.53 4.05 7.49
CA ALA A 78 14.06 4.35 8.82
C ALA A 78 15.36 5.19 8.78
N ASP A 79 16.11 5.15 7.67
CA ASP A 79 17.35 5.92 7.47
C ASP A 79 17.11 7.33 6.90
N ALA A 80 15.91 7.58 6.37
CA ALA A 80 15.49 8.89 5.88
C ALA A 80 15.03 9.80 7.04
N GLU A 81 15.97 10.22 7.88
CA GLU A 81 15.75 11.27 8.90
C GLU A 81 15.28 12.57 8.21
N PRO A 82 14.27 13.29 8.75
CA PRO A 82 13.72 14.46 8.08
C PRO A 82 14.74 15.60 8.05
N ALA A 83 15.20 15.96 6.85
CA ALA A 83 15.92 17.19 6.61
C ALA A 83 15.11 18.37 7.16
N ALA A 84 15.62 18.99 8.22
CA ALA A 84 15.00 20.10 8.92
C ALA A 84 14.58 21.22 7.94
N PRO A 85 13.40 21.85 8.12
CA PRO A 85 13.00 22.97 7.28
C PRO A 85 13.97 24.15 7.53
N SER A 86 14.78 24.45 6.53
CA SER A 86 15.50 25.71 6.43
C SER A 86 14.51 26.83 6.11
N GLY A 87 14.25 27.70 7.08
CA GLY A 87 13.69 29.05 6.87
C GLY A 87 12.74 29.53 7.97
N PRO A 88 12.55 30.85 8.16
CA PRO A 88 12.90 31.91 7.20
C PRO A 88 13.89 32.96 7.72
N ALA A 89 14.65 33.53 6.79
CA ALA A 89 15.29 34.82 6.95
C ALA A 89 14.21 35.91 7.11
N ALA A 90 14.12 36.52 8.28
CA ALA A 90 13.39 37.77 8.49
C ALA A 90 14.41 38.89 8.69
N ALA A 91 14.72 39.58 7.60
CA ALA A 91 15.44 40.85 7.63
C ALA A 91 14.44 42.01 7.49
N SER A 92 14.67 43.04 8.32
CA SER A 92 14.38 44.45 8.10
C SER A 92 12.95 44.97 8.31
N GLY A 93 12.83 45.93 9.25
CA GLY A 93 11.66 46.79 9.40
C GLY A 93 11.64 47.63 10.69
N GLY A 94 12.77 48.22 11.10
CA GLY A 94 12.80 49.19 12.19
C GLY A 94 12.58 50.61 11.67
N VAL A 95 11.40 51.18 11.96
CA VAL A 95 11.13 52.61 11.79
C VAL A 95 10.73 53.14 13.17
N ALA A 96 11.53 54.07 13.70
CA ALA A 96 11.21 54.93 14.83
C ALA A 96 11.69 56.34 14.48
#